data_AF-A0A7J3PLQ3-F1
#
_entry.id   AF-A0A7J3PLQ3-F1
#
_cell.length_a   1.000
_cell.length_b   1.000
_cell.length_c   1.000
_cell.angle_alpha   90.00
_cell.angle_beta   90.00
_cell.angle_gamma   90.00
#
_symmetry.space_group_name_H-M   'P 1'
#
loop_
_entity.id
_entity.type
_entity.pdbx_description
1 polymer ?
#
loop_
_entity_poly.entity_id
_entity_poly.type
_entity_poly.pdbx_seq_one_letter_code
_entity_poly.pdbx_strand_id
1 'polypeptide(L)' 'MQLIILEDEFWKNFKPLSYTRACFGLMNREGRLIDQLVRIVRHDGITAFIRDYLAEVEKSRYPNIEFNTPP' A
#
# COMPACT_ATOMS: atom_id res chain seq x y z
N MET A 1 7.11 15.65 5.96
CA MET A 1 7.82 14.45 5.46
C MET A 1 6.83 13.56 4.72
N GLN A 2 7.16 13.16 3.50
CA GLN A 2 6.31 12.26 2.70
C GLN A 2 6.69 10.80 2.98
N LEU A 3 5.70 9.96 3.30
CA LEU A 3 5.91 8.52 3.39
C LEU A 3 5.65 7.89 2.01
N ILE A 4 6.69 7.26 1.44
CA ILE A 4 6.58 6.59 0.13
C ILE A 4 6.63 5.08 0.34
N ILE A 5 5.64 4.37 -0.19
CA ILE A 5 5.54 2.91 -0.13
C ILE A 5 5.76 2.36 -1.53
N LEU A 6 6.79 1.52 -1.66
CA LEU A 6 7.15 0.91 -2.94
C LEU A 6 6.86 -0.58 -2.87
N GLU A 7 5.97 -1.05 -3.74
CA GLU A 7 5.75 -2.47 -3.94
C GLU A 7 6.72 -2.99 -5.02
N ASP A 8 7.63 -3.86 -4.60
CA ASP A 8 8.62 -4.47 -5.48
C ASP A 8 8.10 -5.76 -6.14
N GLU A 9 8.88 -6.31 -7.06
CA GLU A 9 8.52 -7.53 -7.78
C GLU A 9 8.34 -8.79 -6.89
N PHE A 10 8.79 -8.77 -5.64
CA PHE A 10 8.62 -9.90 -4.72
C PHE A 10 7.17 -10.08 -4.28
N TRP A 11 6.25 -9.16 -4.64
CA TRP A 11 4.81 -9.38 -4.54
C TRP A 11 4.35 -10.73 -5.15
N LYS A 12 5.10 -11.24 -6.15
CA LYS A 12 4.86 -12.53 -6.82
C LYS A 12 4.94 -13.72 -5.86
N ASN A 13 5.68 -13.61 -4.75
CA ASN A 13 5.80 -14.66 -3.73
C ASN A 13 4.53 -14.83 -2.89
N PHE A 14 3.66 -13.82 -2.88
CA PHE A 14 2.43 -13.80 -2.09
C PHE A 14 1.20 -14.23 -2.88
N LYS A 15 1.38 -14.98 -3.98
CA LYS A 15 0.27 -15.54 -4.74
C LYS A 15 -0.49 -16.59 -3.92
N PRO A 16 -1.82 -16.64 -4.01
CA PRO A 16 -2.68 -15.84 -4.90
C PRO A 16 -3.12 -14.50 -4.28
N LEU A 17 -2.81 -14.23 -3.01
CA LEU A 17 -3.33 -13.07 -2.27
C LEU A 17 -3.02 -11.75 -2.96
N SER A 18 -1.80 -11.64 -3.49
CA SER A 18 -1.34 -10.43 -4.18
C SER A 18 -2.14 -10.10 -5.44
N TYR A 19 -2.96 -11.00 -6.00
CA TYR A 19 -3.82 -10.65 -7.17
C TYR A 19 -4.98 -9.71 -6.84
N THR A 20 -5.39 -9.60 -5.58
CA THR A 20 -6.60 -8.86 -5.18
C THR A 20 -6.31 -7.65 -4.28
N ARG A 21 -5.04 -7.49 -3.90
CA ARG A 21 -4.60 -6.43 -3.00
C ARG A 21 -3.10 -6.16 -3.12
N ALA A 22 -2.74 -4.94 -2.78
CA ALA A 22 -1.35 -4.57 -2.58
C ALA A 22 -0.72 -5.31 -1.38
N CYS A 23 0.60 -5.52 -1.41
CA CYS A 23 1.36 -6.17 -0.34
C CYS A 23 1.26 -5.43 0.99
N PHE A 24 1.18 -4.09 0.98
CA PHE A 24 0.94 -3.32 2.21
C PHE A 24 -0.44 -3.59 2.83
N GLY A 25 -1.38 -4.12 2.04
CA GLY A 25 -2.72 -4.49 2.47
C GLY A 25 -2.80 -5.93 3.00
N LEU A 26 -1.69 -6.65 3.07
CA LEU A 26 -1.63 -7.97 3.71
C LEU A 26 -1.87 -7.83 5.22
N MET A 27 -2.70 -8.72 5.76
CA MET A 27 -2.97 -8.77 7.20
C MET A 27 -1.97 -9.68 7.90
N ASN A 28 -1.41 -9.19 9.00
CA ASN A 28 -0.76 -9.98 10.03
C ASN A 28 -1.65 -10.01 11.30
N ARG A 29 -1.15 -10.59 12.39
CA ARG A 29 -1.87 -10.65 13.67
C ARG A 29 -2.21 -9.28 14.24
N GLU A 30 -1.47 -8.25 13.86
CA GLU A 30 -1.60 -6.87 14.34
C GLU A 30 -2.41 -5.99 13.36
N GLY A 31 -3.00 -6.56 12.31
CA GLY A 31 -3.77 -5.85 11.30
C GLY A 31 -3.03 -5.68 9.97
N ARG A 32 -3.34 -4.62 9.22
CA ARG A 32 -2.71 -4.37 7.91
C ARG A 32 -1.38 -3.66 8.10
N LEU A 33 -0.39 -4.02 7.29
CA LEU A 33 0.94 -3.38 7.35
C LEU A 33 0.86 -1.86 7.17
N ILE A 34 -0.01 -1.37 6.27
CA ILE A 34 -0.21 0.07 6.07
C ILE A 34 -0.69 0.78 7.33
N ASP A 35 -1.64 0.22 8.06
CA ASP A 35 -2.20 0.84 9.27
C ASP A 35 -1.12 0.96 10.37
N GLN A 36 -0.20 0.02 10.41
CA GLN A 36 0.95 0.03 11.33
C GLN A 36 1.95 1.12 10.94
N LEU A 37 2.30 1.21 9.66
CA LEU A 37 3.24 2.22 9.14
C LEU A 37 2.75 3.64 9.40
N VAL A 38 1.47 3.91 9.12
CA VAL A 38 0.83 5.21 9.33
C VAL A 38 0.82 5.64 10.81
N ARG A 39 0.73 4.68 11.73
CA ARG A 39 0.75 4.96 13.17
C ARG A 39 2.15 5.28 13.70
N ILE A 40 3.18 4.66 13.13
CA ILE A 40 4.54 4.75 13.64
C ILE A 40 5.28 5.95 13.03
N VAL A 41 5.08 6.20 11.73
CA VAL A 41 5.82 7.22 10.99
C VAL A 41 5.02 8.51 10.97
N ARG A 42 5.58 9.59 11.52
CA ARG A 42 4.98 10.93 11.37
C ARG A 42 5.15 11.40 9.93
N HIS A 43 4.04 11.61 9.22
CA HIS A 43 4.05 12.02 7.81
C HIS A 43 3.00 13.09 7.53
N ASP A 44 3.22 13.88 6.49
CA ASP A 44 2.26 14.89 6.01
C ASP A 44 1.39 14.35 4.87
N GLY A 45 1.79 13.22 4.28
CA GLY A 45 1.10 12.53 3.19
C GLY A 45 1.70 11.16 2.94
N ILE A 46 0.95 10.32 2.23
CA ILE A 46 1.35 8.95 1.88
C ILE A 46 1.15 8.77 0.38
N THR A 47 2.22 8.33 -0.30
CA THR A 47 2.15 7.93 -1.71
C THR A 47 2.58 6.48 -1.82
N ALA A 48 1.76 5.66 -2.47
CA ALA A 48 2.04 4.25 -2.67
C ALA A 48 2.16 3.93 -4.17
N PHE A 49 3.28 3.32 -4.54
CA PHE A 49 3.52 2.80 -5.88
C PHE A 49 3.26 1.31 -5.88
N ILE A 50 2.18 0.91 -6.54
CA ILE A 50 1.71 -0.46 -6.66
C ILE A 50 1.37 -0.79 -8.10
N ARG A 51 0.99 -2.05 -8.33
CA ARG A 51 0.50 -2.48 -9.64
C ARG A 51 -0.74 -1.68 -10.08
N ASP A 52 -0.72 -1.14 -11.29
CA ASP A 52 -1.75 -0.22 -11.81
C ASP A 52 -3.17 -0.77 -11.73
N TYR A 53 -3.36 -2.06 -12.03
CA TYR A 53 -4.68 -2.69 -11.98
C TYR A 53 -5.29 -2.76 -10.56
N LEU A 54 -4.48 -2.55 -9.52
CA LEU A 54 -4.93 -2.47 -8.12
C LEU A 54 -5.14 -1.02 -7.67
N ALA A 55 -4.60 -0.02 -8.36
CA ALA A 55 -4.62 1.38 -7.91
C ALA A 55 -6.04 1.87 -7.64
N GLU A 56 -6.98 1.64 -8.56
CA GLU A 56 -8.38 2.05 -8.38
C GLU A 56 -9.07 1.32 -7.22
N VAL A 57 -8.77 0.02 -7.05
CA VAL A 57 -9.32 -0.78 -5.95
C VAL A 57 -8.80 -0.27 -4.61
N GLU A 58 -7.50 -0.01 -4.50
CA GLU A 58 -6.89 0.47 -3.26
C GLU A 58 -7.24 1.93 -2.97
N LYS A 59 -7.40 2.78 -3.99
CA LYS A 59 -7.89 4.16 -3.84
C LYS A 59 -9.29 4.21 -3.21
N SER A 60 -10.17 3.28 -3.58
CA SER A 60 -11.49 3.15 -2.95
C SER A 60 -11.41 2.74 -1.47
N ARG A 61 -10.38 1.96 -1.09
CA ARG A 61 -10.18 1.45 0.28
C ARG A 61 -9.44 2.45 1.17
N TYR A 62 -8.54 3.24 0.59
CA TYR A 62 -7.66 4.19 1.27
C TYR A 62 -7.72 5.55 0.59
N PRO A 63 -8.80 6.33 0.81
CA PRO A 63 -9.01 7.62 0.12
C PRO A 63 -7.96 8.68 0.47
N ASN A 64 -7.22 8.50 1.57
CA ASN A 64 -6.20 9.44 2.05
C ASN A 64 -4.78 9.08 1.56
N ILE A 65 -4.64 8.10 0.65
CA ILE A 65 -3.37 7.67 0.07
C ILE A 65 -3.39 7.98 -1.42
N GLU A 66 -2.31 8.59 -1.91
CA GLU A 66 -2.09 8.77 -3.34
C GLU A 66 -1.49 7.50 -3.94
N PHE A 67 -2.06 7.01 -5.04
CA PHE A 67 -1.59 5.81 -5.70
C PHE A 67 -1.02 6.16 -7.07
N ASN A 68 0.18 5.64 -7.37
CA ASN A 68 0.87 5.76 -8.67
C ASN A 68 0.93 7.19 -9.21
N THR A 69 0.94 8.18 -8.32
CA THR A 69 1.07 9.59 -8.65
C THR A 69 2.53 9.98 -8.40
N PRO A 70 3.23 10.59 -9.37
CA PRO A 70 4.58 11.08 -9.13
C PRO A 70 4.55 12.16 -8.03
N PRO A 71 5.56 12.20 -7.14
CA PRO A 71 5.67 13.22 -6.10
C PRO A 71 5.97 14.63 -6.66
#